data_AF-A0A833UQJ7-F1
#
_entry.id   AF-A0A833UQJ7-F1
#
_cell.length_a   1.000
_cell.length_b   1.000
_cell.length_c   1.000
_cell.angle_alpha   90.00
_cell.angle_beta   90.00
_cell.angle_gamma   90.00
#
_symmetry.space_group_name_H-M   'P 1'
#
loop_
_entity.id
_entity.type
_entity.pdbx_description
1 polymer ?
#
loop_
_entity_poly.entity_id
_entity_poly.type
_entity_poly.pdbx_seq_one_letter_code
_entity_poly.pdbx_strand_id
1 'polypeptide(L)'
;MTEYVASPSCVKLRMQRCYIKERGCMARNTHFRIAQSAAKDNDKVDSKYALDVVKGKLLGSLNALENGHNLGYNSLGFEEHHAKQPLSVNAVAEGPRLRLLWASFQQIEEEVNKIAKYSETKMDNWMTVFAGIIQKSCHPICVAWLGKELCLNEGNPNNALASLIFEKLKGDDTVLRNIRKSGKGDLYAELLCFLSSGSLREGCCYDKNLFILHGTSILEDMVITLADGIASIFLELISVDGNFSDKMNSLGLPLCTLSTRALQKLRNEVALNQWLYQNVEAIVSMYEDRFDLCTLKSQLIEVPRNSQTENNSWWKRITLQNSETMSSQVHHTVISRVSMPVKRMKELRALRGWRYYFSLLLELSDISMPLIRAVIDKVSDAISFFLVSLIGRSLGLIYTGIRQSLRWKS
;
A
#
# COMPACT_ATOMS: atom_id res chain seq x y z
N MET A 1 4.74 -39.53 -32.93
CA MET A 1 3.61 -38.63 -32.62
C MET A 1 4.20 -37.29 -32.24
N THR A 2 4.07 -36.31 -33.13
CA THR A 2 4.65 -34.97 -33.06
C THR A 2 3.82 -34.07 -32.15
N GLU A 3 4.42 -33.56 -31.08
CA GLU A 3 3.84 -32.49 -30.26
C GLU A 3 4.05 -31.13 -30.95
N TYR A 4 2.94 -30.47 -31.27
CA TYR A 4 2.90 -29.10 -31.76
C TYR A 4 3.20 -28.13 -30.61
N VAL A 5 4.35 -27.46 -30.68
CA VAL A 5 4.66 -26.29 -29.86
C VAL A 5 3.92 -25.09 -30.47
N ALA A 6 2.77 -24.73 -29.90
CA ALA A 6 2.08 -23.49 -30.23
C ALA A 6 2.82 -22.32 -29.56
N SER A 7 3.50 -21.49 -30.36
CA SER A 7 4.00 -20.18 -29.92
C SER A 7 2.82 -19.20 -29.84
N PRO A 8 2.54 -18.54 -28.70
CA PRO A 8 1.56 -17.47 -28.68
C PRO A 8 2.19 -16.23 -29.32
N SER A 9 1.67 -15.86 -30.49
CA SER A 9 1.97 -14.59 -31.15
C SER A 9 1.49 -13.43 -30.26
N CYS A 10 2.42 -12.72 -29.63
CA CYS A 10 2.12 -11.44 -28.97
C CYS A 10 1.71 -10.40 -30.02
N VAL A 11 0.41 -10.25 -30.26
CA VAL A 11 -0.12 -9.11 -31.00
C VAL A 11 0.03 -7.89 -30.11
N LYS A 12 0.86 -6.94 -30.54
CA LYS A 12 1.03 -5.65 -29.87
C LYS A 12 -0.25 -4.82 -30.10
N LEU A 13 -1.27 -5.04 -29.27
CA LEU A 13 -2.50 -4.26 -29.31
C LEU A 13 -2.21 -2.84 -28.83
N ARG A 14 -2.39 -1.87 -29.72
CA ARG A 14 -2.39 -0.44 -29.37
C ARG A 14 -3.64 -0.18 -28.54
N MET A 15 -3.47 0.00 -27.24
CA MET A 15 -4.49 0.53 -26.35
C MET A 15 -4.91 1.92 -26.87
N GLN A 16 -6.12 2.01 -27.44
CA GLN A 16 -6.68 3.30 -27.83
C GLN A 16 -7.14 3.99 -26.55
N ARG A 17 -6.33 4.93 -26.06
CA ARG A 17 -6.63 5.78 -24.90
C ARG A 17 -8.00 6.43 -25.07
N CYS A 18 -9.00 5.97 -24.32
CA CYS A 18 -10.20 6.75 -24.06
C CYS A 18 -9.92 7.63 -22.85
N TYR A 19 -9.59 8.90 -23.10
CA TYR A 19 -9.60 9.94 -22.08
C TYR A 19 -11.04 10.13 -21.59
N ILE A 20 -11.38 9.54 -20.45
CA ILE A 20 -12.50 10.04 -19.64
C ILE A 20 -11.99 11.29 -18.94
N LYS A 21 -12.47 12.43 -19.42
CA LYS A 21 -12.26 13.76 -18.86
C LYS A 21 -12.97 13.85 -17.51
N GLU A 22 -12.33 13.42 -16.43
CA GLU A 22 -12.74 13.84 -15.09
C GLU A 22 -12.41 15.32 -14.91
N ARG A 23 -13.47 16.12 -14.74
CA ARG A 23 -13.39 17.55 -14.47
C ARG A 23 -12.77 17.78 -13.09
N GLY A 24 -11.55 18.30 -13.11
CA GLY A 24 -11.03 19.36 -12.23
C GLY A 24 -11.39 19.33 -10.75
N CYS A 25 -10.50 18.74 -9.95
CA CYS A 25 -10.08 19.34 -8.68
C CYS A 25 -8.59 19.65 -8.79
N MET A 26 -8.26 20.93 -9.01
CA MET A 26 -6.88 21.40 -8.98
C MET A 26 -6.34 21.35 -7.55
N ALA A 27 -5.42 20.43 -7.28
CA ALA A 27 -4.50 20.56 -6.14
C ALA A 27 -3.33 21.46 -6.59
N ARG A 28 -3.16 22.58 -5.88
CA ARG A 28 -2.17 23.63 -6.15
C ARG A 28 -0.75 23.08 -6.33
N ASN A 29 -0.13 23.46 -7.45
CA ASN A 29 1.31 23.35 -7.69
C ASN A 29 2.10 24.07 -6.60
N THR A 30 2.98 23.36 -5.89
CA THR A 30 4.18 23.94 -5.30
C THR A 30 5.23 24.03 -6.41
N HIS A 31 5.41 25.22 -6.97
CA HIS A 31 6.52 25.53 -7.85
C HIS A 31 7.83 25.49 -7.05
N PHE A 32 8.66 24.47 -7.26
CA PHE A 32 10.10 24.59 -7.09
C PHE A 32 10.76 24.34 -8.44
N ARG A 33 11.23 25.42 -9.07
CA ARG A 33 12.05 25.39 -10.28
C ARG A 33 13.41 24.83 -9.90
N ILE A 34 13.76 23.64 -10.41
CA ILE A 34 15.15 23.18 -10.46
C ILE A 34 15.79 23.92 -11.63
N ALA A 35 16.70 24.84 -11.32
CA ALA A 35 17.55 25.48 -12.32
C ALA A 35 18.62 24.45 -12.76
N GLN A 36 18.50 23.94 -13.98
CA GLN A 36 19.60 23.25 -14.65
C GLN A 36 20.68 24.28 -14.99
N SER A 37 21.77 24.28 -14.25
CA SER A 37 23.03 24.86 -14.70
C SER A 37 23.92 23.71 -15.21
N ALA A 38 24.37 23.84 -16.45
CA ALA A 38 25.30 22.91 -17.06
C ALA A 38 26.66 23.06 -16.39
N ALA A 39 27.01 22.11 -15.54
CA ALA A 39 28.37 21.92 -15.06
C ALA A 39 28.69 20.44 -15.11
N LYS A 40 29.69 20.08 -15.91
CA LYS A 40 30.34 18.77 -15.86
C LYS A 40 31.03 18.66 -14.51
N ASP A 41 30.48 17.86 -13.61
CA ASP A 41 31.25 17.18 -12.58
C ASP A 41 30.47 15.96 -12.06
N ASN A 42 31.18 14.95 -11.58
CA ASN A 42 30.66 13.61 -11.24
C ASN A 42 29.34 13.63 -10.44
N ASP A 43 28.23 13.34 -11.12
CA ASP A 43 26.87 13.29 -10.57
C ASP A 43 26.69 12.05 -9.68
N LYS A 44 27.24 12.08 -8.47
CA LYS A 44 26.81 11.20 -7.38
C LYS A 44 25.41 11.66 -6.97
N VAL A 45 24.42 11.21 -7.73
CA VAL A 45 23.01 11.25 -7.34
C VAL A 45 22.91 10.71 -5.91
N ASP A 46 22.38 11.53 -4.99
CA ASP A 46 22.29 11.17 -3.58
C ASP A 46 21.28 10.04 -3.39
N SER A 47 21.79 8.80 -3.42
CA SER A 47 20.98 7.60 -3.22
C SER A 47 20.36 7.54 -1.83
N LYS A 48 20.82 8.36 -0.88
CA LYS A 48 20.27 8.41 0.48
C LYS A 48 19.12 9.40 0.64
N TYR A 49 18.85 10.25 -0.35
CA TYR A 49 17.75 11.21 -0.32
C TYR A 49 16.41 10.57 0.11
N ALA A 50 16.08 9.39 -0.44
CA ALA A 50 14.85 8.69 -0.08
C ALA A 50 14.81 8.29 1.40
N LEU A 51 15.93 7.85 1.98
CA LEU A 51 16.04 7.51 3.41
C LEU A 51 15.79 8.75 4.27
N ASP A 52 16.43 9.87 3.93
CA ASP A 52 16.32 11.12 4.70
C ASP A 52 14.89 11.68 4.69
N VAL A 53 14.19 11.63 3.54
CA VAL A 53 12.80 12.08 3.43
C VAL A 53 11.87 11.21 4.27
N VAL A 54 11.97 9.88 4.19
CA VAL A 54 11.10 8.97 4.96
C VAL A 54 11.38 9.09 6.46
N LYS A 55 12.66 9.21 6.83
CA LYS A 55 13.10 9.47 8.21
C LYS A 55 12.49 10.75 8.76
N GLY A 56 12.59 11.85 8.00
CA GLY A 56 12.01 13.14 8.38
C GLY A 56 10.49 13.07 8.59
N LYS A 57 9.76 12.39 7.71
CA LYS A 57 8.30 12.19 7.85
C LYS A 57 7.95 11.42 9.13
N LEU A 58 8.60 10.29 9.37
CA LEU A 58 8.32 9.44 10.53
C LEU A 58 8.70 10.13 11.86
N LEU A 59 9.86 10.79 11.91
CA LEU A 59 10.27 11.56 13.09
C LEU A 59 9.32 12.74 13.33
N GLY A 60 8.94 13.48 12.28
CA GLY A 60 7.97 14.57 12.39
C GLY A 60 6.64 14.11 13.00
N SER A 61 6.15 12.93 12.62
CA SER A 61 4.94 12.35 13.21
C SER A 61 5.11 11.80 14.61
N LEU A 62 6.28 11.25 14.95
CA LEU A 62 6.56 10.81 16.32
C LEU A 62 6.58 12.00 17.27
N ASN A 63 7.16 13.12 16.84
CA ASN A 63 7.20 14.36 17.60
C ASN A 63 5.80 14.97 17.76
N ALA A 64 5.00 14.94 16.69
CA ALA A 64 3.59 15.35 16.71
C ALA A 64 2.77 14.55 17.73
N LEU A 65 2.93 13.23 17.77
CA LEU A 65 2.22 12.35 18.69
C LEU A 65 2.54 12.66 20.17
N GLU A 66 3.82 12.88 20.49
CA GLU A 66 4.24 13.21 21.87
C GLU A 66 3.72 14.57 22.32
N ASN A 67 3.74 15.57 21.43
CA ASN A 67 3.19 16.89 21.70
C ASN A 67 1.65 16.87 21.81
N GLY A 68 0.97 16.04 21.01
CA GLY A 68 -0.48 15.85 21.07
C GLY A 68 -0.95 15.20 22.37
N HIS A 69 -0.18 14.25 22.90
CA HIS A 69 -0.44 13.63 24.21
C HIS A 69 -0.31 14.64 25.37
N ASN A 70 0.59 15.62 25.25
CA ASN A 70 0.76 16.69 26.25
C ASN A 70 -0.36 17.75 26.22
N LEU A 71 -1.08 17.92 25.10
CA LEU A 71 -2.16 18.91 24.97
C LEU A 71 -3.55 18.37 25.36
N GLY A 72 -3.66 17.12 25.83
CA GLY A 72 -4.94 16.54 26.23
C GLY A 72 -5.92 16.32 25.07
N TYR A 73 -5.43 16.20 23.83
CA TYR A 73 -6.24 15.78 22.68
C TYR A 73 -6.53 14.28 22.75
N ASN A 74 -7.34 13.87 23.73
CA ASN A 74 -7.98 12.56 23.68
C ASN A 74 -9.01 12.59 22.56
N SER A 75 -8.80 11.73 21.55
CA SER A 75 -9.76 11.45 20.48
C SER A 75 -10.13 12.65 19.62
N LEU A 76 -9.18 13.20 18.86
CA LEU A 76 -9.59 13.66 17.54
C LEU A 76 -9.96 12.37 16.78
N GLY A 77 -11.26 12.13 16.63
CA GLY A 77 -11.77 11.09 15.77
C GLY A 77 -11.31 11.40 14.36
N PHE A 78 -10.11 10.96 14.01
CA PHE A 78 -9.67 10.84 12.64
C PHE A 78 -10.62 9.81 12.05
N GLU A 79 -11.68 10.30 11.40
CA GLU A 79 -12.56 9.46 10.60
C GLU A 79 -11.66 8.52 9.80
N GLU A 80 -11.86 7.22 10.00
CA GLU A 80 -11.27 6.20 9.18
C GLU A 80 -11.70 6.49 7.75
N HIS A 81 -10.88 7.26 7.03
CA HIS A 81 -10.96 7.28 5.59
C HIS A 81 -10.68 5.84 5.18
N HIS A 82 -11.78 5.10 4.93
CA HIS A 82 -11.77 3.72 4.50
C HIS A 82 -10.86 3.64 3.27
N ALA A 83 -9.60 3.31 3.50
CA ALA A 83 -8.67 3.03 2.43
C ALA A 83 -9.30 1.89 1.62
N LYS A 84 -9.22 1.97 0.29
CA LYS A 84 -9.75 0.97 -0.65
C LYS A 84 -9.28 -0.48 -0.37
N GLN A 85 -8.31 -0.66 0.53
CA GLN A 85 -7.90 -1.95 1.06
C GLN A 85 -7.50 -1.74 2.53
N PRO A 86 -8.09 -2.48 3.47
CA PRO A 86 -7.68 -2.47 4.86
C PRO A 86 -6.29 -3.11 5.00
N LEU A 87 -5.49 -2.56 5.91
CA LEU A 87 -4.19 -3.08 6.31
C LEU A 87 -4.30 -3.57 7.76
N SER A 88 -3.60 -4.65 8.11
CA SER A 88 -3.46 -5.12 9.49
C SER A 88 -2.83 -4.06 10.39
N VAL A 89 -1.89 -3.26 9.88
CA VAL A 89 -1.26 -2.17 10.64
C VAL A 89 -2.26 -1.11 11.12
N ASN A 90 -3.43 -0.99 10.47
CA ASN A 90 -4.46 -0.04 10.90
C ASN A 90 -5.20 -0.48 12.17
N ALA A 91 -5.15 -1.76 12.54
CA ALA A 91 -5.69 -2.27 13.80
C ALA A 91 -4.89 -1.82 15.02
N VAL A 92 -3.60 -1.55 14.79
CA VAL A 92 -2.68 -1.13 15.83
C VAL A 92 -2.97 0.32 16.19
N ALA A 93 -3.03 0.62 17.48
CA ALA A 93 -3.27 1.97 17.98
C ALA A 93 -2.23 2.96 17.41
N GLU A 94 -2.60 4.23 17.24
CA GLU A 94 -1.81 5.22 16.49
C GLU A 94 -0.34 5.31 16.94
N GLY A 95 -0.10 5.36 18.25
CA GLY A 95 1.25 5.43 18.81
C GLY A 95 2.08 4.17 18.53
N PRO A 96 1.65 2.99 18.98
CA PRO A 96 2.33 1.74 18.67
C PRO A 96 2.49 1.48 17.17
N ARG A 97 1.52 1.89 16.35
CA ARG A 97 1.56 1.80 14.89
C ARG A 97 2.72 2.60 14.31
N LEU A 98 2.87 3.85 14.75
CA LEU A 98 3.96 4.71 14.29
C LEU A 98 5.32 4.22 14.77
N ARG A 99 5.42 3.68 15.99
CA ARG A 99 6.65 3.06 16.50
C ARG A 99 7.02 1.78 15.74
N LEU A 100 6.05 0.99 15.29
CA LEU A 100 6.27 -0.17 14.41
C LEU A 100 6.78 0.25 13.03
N LEU A 101 6.19 1.28 12.42
CA LEU A 101 6.67 1.85 11.16
C LEU A 101 8.11 2.36 11.30
N TRP A 102 8.41 3.06 12.40
CA TRP A 102 9.75 3.54 12.71
C TRP A 102 10.76 2.41 12.90
N ALA A 103 10.43 1.37 13.67
CA ALA A 103 11.28 0.20 13.84
C ALA A 103 11.55 -0.52 12.51
N SER A 104 10.53 -0.61 11.64
CA SER A 104 10.65 -1.18 10.30
C SER A 104 11.60 -0.36 9.41
N PHE A 105 11.50 0.97 9.47
CA PHE A 105 12.40 1.88 8.75
C PHE A 105 13.84 1.77 9.25
N GLN A 106 14.07 1.81 10.57
CA GLN A 106 15.41 1.69 11.15
C GLN A 106 16.10 0.39 10.72
N GLN A 107 15.36 -0.73 10.73
CA GLN A 107 15.92 -2.00 10.29
C GLN A 107 16.30 -1.97 8.81
N ILE A 108 15.48 -1.38 7.94
CA ILE A 108 15.82 -1.23 6.52
C ILE A 108 17.08 -0.35 6.35
N GLU A 109 17.16 0.78 7.07
CA GLU A 109 18.33 1.69 7.04
C GLU A 109 19.61 0.94 7.47
N GLU A 110 19.54 0.12 8.52
CA GLU A 110 20.65 -0.73 8.95
C GLU A 110 21.06 -1.77 7.91
N GLU A 111 20.11 -2.48 7.29
CA GLU A 111 20.40 -3.47 6.27
C GLU A 111 21.01 -2.84 5.01
N VAL A 112 20.54 -1.66 4.59
CA VAL A 112 21.16 -0.88 3.50
C VAL A 112 22.61 -0.55 3.81
N ASN A 113 22.89 -0.11 5.04
CA ASN A 113 24.25 0.20 5.48
C ASN A 113 25.14 -1.06 5.59
N LYS A 114 24.57 -2.23 5.89
CA LYS A 114 25.28 -3.51 5.85
C LYS A 114 25.61 -3.91 4.42
N ILE A 115 24.63 -3.87 3.50
CA ILE A 115 24.83 -4.20 2.07
C ILE A 115 25.95 -3.35 1.46
N ALA A 116 25.96 -2.04 1.76
CA ALA A 116 26.99 -1.14 1.25
C ALA A 116 28.41 -1.63 1.56
N LYS A 117 28.62 -2.25 2.74
CA LYS A 117 29.92 -2.80 3.18
C LYS A 117 30.30 -4.11 2.46
N TYR A 118 29.33 -4.87 1.95
CA TYR A 118 29.56 -6.17 1.29
C TYR A 118 29.75 -6.08 -0.23
N SER A 119 29.49 -4.91 -0.82
CA SER A 119 29.35 -4.69 -2.27
C SER A 119 30.61 -4.91 -3.13
N GLU A 120 31.72 -5.37 -2.54
CA GLU A 120 32.94 -5.77 -3.27
C GLU A 120 32.83 -7.18 -3.91
N THR A 121 31.85 -8.00 -3.52
CA THR A 121 31.69 -9.36 -4.08
C THR A 121 30.43 -9.48 -4.94
N LYS A 122 30.59 -9.95 -6.18
CA LYS A 122 29.50 -10.14 -7.14
C LYS A 122 28.46 -11.13 -6.59
N MET A 123 27.29 -10.63 -6.20
CA MET A 123 26.20 -11.45 -5.68
C MET A 123 25.39 -12.05 -6.83
N ASP A 124 25.76 -13.26 -7.25
CA ASP A 124 25.10 -13.96 -8.36
C ASP A 124 23.63 -14.36 -8.07
N ASN A 125 23.15 -14.26 -6.82
CA ASN A 125 21.75 -14.53 -6.46
C ASN A 125 21.14 -13.51 -5.48
N TRP A 126 21.01 -12.26 -5.93
CA TRP A 126 20.45 -11.14 -5.15
C TRP A 126 19.05 -11.41 -4.59
N MET A 127 18.20 -12.17 -5.28
CA MET A 127 16.85 -12.46 -4.76
C MET A 127 16.85 -13.40 -3.56
N THR A 128 17.80 -14.33 -3.49
CA THR A 128 18.01 -15.15 -2.29
C THR A 128 18.60 -14.31 -1.15
N VAL A 129 19.50 -13.38 -1.47
CA VAL A 129 20.03 -12.43 -0.48
C VAL A 129 18.91 -11.55 0.07
N PHE A 130 18.09 -10.96 -0.79
CA PHE A 130 16.93 -10.16 -0.43
C PHE A 130 15.95 -10.94 0.46
N ALA A 131 15.60 -12.17 0.08
CA ALA A 131 14.74 -13.02 0.91
C ALA A 131 15.33 -13.23 2.31
N GLY A 132 16.64 -13.50 2.39
CA GLY A 132 17.36 -13.62 3.66
C GLY A 132 17.38 -12.33 4.48
N ILE A 133 17.52 -11.17 3.84
CA ILE A 133 17.46 -9.85 4.50
C ILE A 133 16.09 -9.63 5.12
N ILE A 134 15.00 -9.85 4.37
CA ILE A 134 13.64 -9.67 4.87
C ILE A 134 13.38 -10.59 6.06
N GLN A 135 13.73 -11.87 5.96
CA GLN A 135 13.52 -12.85 7.03
C GLN A 135 14.33 -12.48 8.28
N LYS A 136 15.60 -12.08 8.13
CA LYS A 136 16.44 -11.62 9.24
C LYS A 136 15.98 -10.31 9.85
N SER A 137 15.31 -9.46 9.09
CA SER A 137 14.81 -8.15 9.55
C SER A 137 13.59 -8.25 10.44
N CYS A 138 12.73 -9.26 10.26
CA CYS A 138 11.47 -9.36 10.99
C CYS A 138 11.68 -9.46 12.51
N HIS A 139 12.68 -10.23 12.95
CA HIS A 139 12.94 -10.42 14.37
C HIS A 139 13.41 -9.13 15.10
N PRO A 140 14.47 -8.44 14.64
CA PRO A 140 14.88 -7.15 15.20
C PRO A 140 13.75 -6.11 15.26
N ILE A 141 12.91 -6.03 14.21
CA ILE A 141 11.78 -5.09 14.20
C ILE A 141 10.81 -5.40 15.33
N CYS A 142 10.44 -6.67 15.51
CA CYS A 142 9.53 -7.07 16.59
C CYS A 142 10.12 -6.82 17.97
N VAL A 143 11.41 -7.10 18.18
CA VAL A 143 12.09 -6.83 19.45
C VAL A 143 12.13 -5.33 19.73
N ALA A 144 12.51 -4.52 18.74
CA ALA A 144 12.59 -3.07 18.89
C ALA A 144 11.21 -2.43 19.12
N TRP A 145 10.18 -2.92 18.42
CA TRP A 145 8.81 -2.46 18.59
C TRP A 145 8.23 -2.88 19.94
N LEU A 146 8.12 -4.18 20.20
CA LEU A 146 7.47 -4.69 21.41
C LEU A 146 8.26 -4.39 22.68
N GLY A 147 9.59 -4.42 22.63
CA GLY A 147 10.41 -4.04 23.78
C GLY A 147 10.09 -2.64 24.26
N LYS A 148 9.78 -1.74 23.34
CA LYS A 148 9.42 -0.35 23.63
C LYS A 148 8.01 -0.20 24.18
N GLU A 149 7.05 -0.93 23.62
CA GLU A 149 5.66 -0.94 24.10
C GLU A 149 5.55 -1.57 25.49
N LEU A 150 6.32 -2.62 25.74
CA LEU A 150 6.37 -3.34 27.01
C LEU A 150 7.13 -2.54 28.09
N CYS A 151 8.23 -1.86 27.75
CA CYS A 151 8.95 -1.00 28.70
C CYS A 151 8.16 0.24 29.15
N LEU A 152 7.15 0.68 28.40
CA LEU A 152 6.28 1.78 28.81
C LEU A 152 5.24 1.38 29.88
N ASN A 153 4.95 0.08 30.03
CA ASN A 153 4.08 -0.45 31.08
C ASN A 153 4.97 -1.06 32.17
N GLU A 154 5.29 -0.29 33.22
CA GLU A 154 6.05 -0.76 34.38
C GLU A 154 5.35 -1.98 35.05
N GLY A 155 5.82 -3.16 34.68
CA GLY A 155 5.43 -4.46 35.20
C GLY A 155 6.22 -5.49 34.40
N ASN A 156 6.62 -6.62 34.98
CA ASN A 156 7.49 -7.59 34.32
C ASN A 156 6.70 -8.75 33.67
N PRO A 157 6.19 -8.60 32.43
CA PRO A 157 5.84 -9.72 31.55
C PRO A 157 6.68 -9.74 30.25
N ASN A 158 7.86 -9.12 30.30
CA ASN A 158 8.70 -8.68 29.17
C ASN A 158 9.15 -9.76 28.19
N ASN A 159 9.07 -11.04 28.55
CA ASN A 159 9.61 -12.12 27.71
C ASN A 159 8.55 -12.97 26.99
N ALA A 160 7.31 -13.07 27.49
CA ALA A 160 6.39 -14.11 26.98
C ALA A 160 5.82 -13.80 25.60
N LEU A 161 5.24 -12.61 25.40
CA LEU A 161 4.65 -12.19 24.13
C LEU A 161 5.72 -11.98 23.05
N ALA A 162 6.83 -11.35 23.41
CA ALA A 162 7.97 -11.17 22.52
C ALA A 162 8.59 -12.52 22.09
N SER A 163 8.71 -13.50 23.01
CA SER A 163 9.21 -14.83 22.68
C SER A 163 8.24 -15.62 21.80
N LEU A 164 6.93 -15.50 22.00
CA LEU A 164 5.94 -16.20 21.14
C LEU A 164 5.85 -15.59 19.74
N ILE A 165 5.90 -14.27 19.62
CA ILE A 165 6.02 -13.59 18.33
C ILE A 165 7.32 -14.01 17.65
N PHE A 166 8.42 -14.10 18.41
CA PHE A 166 9.68 -14.62 17.90
C PHE A 166 9.59 -16.06 17.40
N GLU A 167 9.03 -16.99 18.19
CA GLU A 167 8.88 -18.39 17.79
C GLU A 167 8.04 -18.50 16.52
N LYS A 168 6.97 -17.71 16.42
CA LYS A 168 6.15 -17.66 15.22
C LYS A 168 6.94 -17.12 14.02
N LEU A 169 7.68 -16.04 14.18
CA LEU A 169 8.49 -15.44 13.12
C LEU A 169 9.66 -16.31 12.65
N LYS A 170 10.23 -17.15 13.52
CA LYS A 170 11.36 -18.02 13.19
C LYS A 170 11.01 -19.05 12.12
N GLY A 171 9.74 -19.47 12.05
CA GLY A 171 9.23 -20.41 11.04
C GLY A 171 8.27 -19.79 10.02
N ASP A 172 7.87 -18.53 10.21
CA ASP A 172 6.83 -17.91 9.40
C ASP A 172 7.40 -16.98 8.32
N ASP A 173 7.36 -17.47 7.08
CA ASP A 173 7.69 -16.69 5.89
C ASP A 173 6.53 -15.79 5.42
N THR A 174 5.53 -15.52 6.25
CA THR A 174 4.34 -14.74 5.85
C THR A 174 4.68 -13.37 5.28
N VAL A 175 5.62 -12.64 5.88
CA VAL A 175 6.05 -11.32 5.38
C VAL A 175 6.64 -11.44 3.98
N LEU A 176 7.60 -12.36 3.80
CA LEU A 176 8.24 -12.62 2.51
C LEU A 176 7.24 -13.13 1.46
N ARG A 177 6.32 -14.01 1.87
CA ARG A 177 5.23 -14.54 1.04
C ARG A 177 4.29 -13.43 0.59
N ASN A 178 3.96 -12.48 1.45
CA ASN A 178 3.12 -11.33 1.11
C ASN A 178 3.81 -10.41 0.09
N ILE A 179 5.12 -10.16 0.25
CA ILE A 179 5.94 -9.42 -0.73
C ILE A 179 6.00 -10.15 -2.08
N ARG A 180 6.19 -11.47 -2.08
CA ARG A 180 6.19 -12.27 -3.33
C ARG A 180 4.82 -12.22 -4.02
N LYS A 181 3.74 -12.35 -3.25
CA LYS A 181 2.37 -12.31 -3.77
C LYS A 181 1.97 -10.93 -4.31
N SER A 182 2.54 -9.84 -3.80
CA SER A 182 2.28 -8.49 -4.31
C SER A 182 2.97 -8.22 -5.65
N GLY A 183 3.96 -9.03 -6.04
CA GLY A 183 4.78 -8.83 -7.25
C GLY A 183 5.83 -7.73 -7.09
N LYS A 184 6.02 -7.18 -5.89
CA LYS A 184 6.95 -6.07 -5.62
C LYS A 184 8.34 -6.52 -5.16
N GLY A 185 8.58 -7.83 -5.08
CA GLY A 185 9.85 -8.40 -4.59
C GLY A 185 11.07 -7.89 -5.33
N ASP A 186 11.06 -7.95 -6.67
CA ASP A 186 12.18 -7.45 -7.49
C ASP A 186 12.34 -5.93 -7.36
N LEU A 187 11.23 -5.20 -7.26
CA LEU A 187 11.25 -3.74 -7.09
C LEU A 187 11.93 -3.33 -5.77
N TYR A 188 11.57 -3.98 -4.66
CA TYR A 188 12.17 -3.74 -3.36
C TYR A 188 13.64 -4.17 -3.30
N ALA A 189 13.97 -5.32 -3.90
CA ALA A 189 15.33 -5.80 -3.95
C ALA A 189 16.24 -4.82 -4.70
N GLU A 190 15.82 -4.34 -5.87
CA GLU A 190 16.59 -3.38 -6.67
C GLU A 190 16.68 -2.00 -5.98
N LEU A 191 15.63 -1.58 -5.25
CA LEU A 191 15.70 -0.37 -4.41
C LEU A 191 16.79 -0.50 -3.34
N LEU A 192 16.86 -1.61 -2.60
CA LEU A 192 17.90 -1.78 -1.57
C LEU A 192 19.31 -1.72 -2.17
N CYS A 193 19.51 -2.31 -3.35
CA CYS A 193 20.77 -2.25 -4.09
C CYS A 193 21.11 -0.80 -4.51
N PHE A 194 20.11 -0.06 -4.98
CA PHE A 194 20.25 1.35 -5.33
C PHE A 194 20.58 2.23 -4.12
N LEU A 195 19.88 2.08 -3.00
CA LEU A 195 20.11 2.86 -1.78
C LEU A 195 21.51 2.60 -1.19
N SER A 196 22.02 1.37 -1.29
CA SER A 196 23.31 0.96 -0.73
C SER A 196 24.51 1.36 -1.58
N SER A 197 24.43 1.23 -2.90
CA SER A 197 25.56 1.44 -3.80
C SER A 197 25.45 2.69 -4.69
N GLY A 198 24.27 3.32 -4.77
CA GLY A 198 23.97 4.41 -5.70
C GLY A 198 23.93 3.98 -7.18
N SER A 199 24.08 2.68 -7.45
CA SER A 199 24.11 2.08 -8.77
C SER A 199 23.08 0.95 -8.87
N LEU A 200 22.70 0.62 -10.11
CA LEU A 200 21.87 -0.54 -10.38
C LEU A 200 22.74 -1.74 -10.75
N ARG A 201 22.28 -2.93 -10.38
CA ARG A 201 22.94 -4.17 -10.71
C ARG A 201 22.86 -4.47 -12.22
N GLU A 202 23.89 -5.14 -12.72
CA GLU A 202 23.89 -5.72 -14.06
C GLU A 202 22.71 -6.71 -14.21
N GLY A 203 21.81 -6.46 -15.17
CA GLY A 203 20.58 -7.26 -15.37
C GLY A 203 19.32 -6.71 -14.70
N CYS A 204 19.39 -5.53 -14.04
CA CYS A 204 18.21 -4.84 -13.51
C CYS A 204 17.17 -4.55 -14.63
N CYS A 205 15.90 -4.76 -14.32
CA CYS A 205 14.80 -4.53 -15.26
C CYS A 205 14.27 -3.09 -15.24
N TYR A 206 14.76 -2.28 -14.30
CA TYR A 206 14.27 -0.94 -14.02
C TYR A 206 15.29 0.13 -14.43
N ASP A 207 14.79 1.29 -14.83
CA ASP A 207 15.63 2.46 -15.11
C ASP A 207 16.08 3.11 -13.80
N LYS A 208 17.33 3.63 -13.74
CA LYS A 208 17.85 4.38 -12.59
C LYS A 208 16.96 5.57 -12.25
N ASN A 209 16.41 6.23 -13.27
CA ASN A 209 15.50 7.36 -13.08
C ASN A 209 14.25 7.00 -12.27
N LEU A 210 13.81 5.73 -12.30
CA LEU A 210 12.68 5.25 -11.49
C LEU A 210 12.95 5.46 -10.01
N PHE A 211 14.13 5.07 -9.54
CA PHE A 211 14.49 5.17 -8.12
C PHE A 211 14.82 6.59 -7.70
N ILE A 212 15.30 7.42 -8.62
CA ILE A 212 15.49 8.86 -8.37
C ILE A 212 14.14 9.56 -8.17
N LEU A 213 13.17 9.27 -9.03
CA LEU A 213 11.87 9.95 -9.02
C LEU A 213 10.90 9.38 -7.97
N HIS A 214 10.90 8.05 -7.81
CA HIS A 214 9.92 7.33 -7.00
C HIS A 214 10.53 6.53 -5.84
N GLY A 215 11.84 6.62 -5.60
CA GLY A 215 12.52 5.87 -4.55
C GLY A 215 11.91 6.09 -3.16
N THR A 216 11.51 7.32 -2.84
CA THR A 216 10.79 7.64 -1.60
C THR A 216 9.48 6.86 -1.47
N SER A 217 8.65 6.85 -2.52
CA SER A 217 7.36 6.12 -2.48
C SER A 217 7.53 4.61 -2.42
N ILE A 218 8.54 4.06 -3.11
CA ILE A 218 8.85 2.63 -3.05
C ILE A 218 9.36 2.25 -1.65
N LEU A 219 10.19 3.10 -1.04
CA LEU A 219 10.71 2.89 0.31
C LEU A 219 9.58 2.94 1.36
N GLU A 220 8.69 3.91 1.27
CA GLU A 220 7.50 3.99 2.14
C GLU A 220 6.64 2.74 2.03
N ASP A 221 6.39 2.26 0.81
CA ASP A 221 5.60 1.06 0.56
C ASP A 221 6.27 -0.19 1.15
N MET A 222 7.60 -0.29 1.04
CA MET A 222 8.38 -1.36 1.65
C MET A 222 8.30 -1.34 3.19
N VAL A 223 8.47 -0.16 3.80
CA VAL A 223 8.35 0.03 5.27
C VAL A 223 6.95 -0.37 5.75
N ILE A 224 5.90 0.11 5.06
CA ILE A 224 4.51 -0.20 5.39
C ILE A 224 4.24 -1.69 5.21
N THR A 225 4.77 -2.32 4.15
CA THR A 225 4.59 -3.76 3.89
C THR A 225 5.22 -4.62 4.99
N LEU A 226 6.42 -4.26 5.47
CA LEU A 226 7.05 -4.96 6.59
C LEU A 226 6.25 -4.81 7.88
N ALA A 227 5.88 -3.57 8.22
CA ALA A 227 5.08 -3.27 9.39
C ALA A 227 3.73 -3.98 9.37
N ASP A 228 3.06 -4.01 8.21
CA ASP A 228 1.77 -4.68 8.02
C ASP A 228 1.88 -6.21 8.18
N GLY A 229 2.93 -6.82 7.64
CA GLY A 229 3.20 -8.24 7.83
C GLY A 229 3.41 -8.60 9.30
N ILE A 230 4.18 -7.79 10.04
CA ILE A 230 4.40 -7.97 11.48
C ILE A 230 3.11 -7.76 12.27
N ALA A 231 2.35 -6.71 11.94
CA ALA A 231 1.05 -6.44 12.55
C ALA A 231 0.07 -7.60 12.32
N SER A 232 0.03 -8.19 11.12
CA SER A 232 -0.81 -9.37 10.84
C SER A 232 -0.50 -10.55 11.76
N ILE A 233 0.79 -10.84 12.00
CA ILE A 233 1.22 -11.92 12.88
C ILE A 233 0.84 -11.63 14.34
N PHE A 234 1.05 -10.38 14.77
CA PHE A 234 0.61 -9.92 16.09
C PHE A 234 -0.91 -10.07 16.28
N LEU A 235 -1.71 -9.60 15.32
CA LEU A 235 -3.17 -9.67 15.37
C LEU A 235 -3.70 -11.11 15.40
N GLU A 236 -3.02 -12.03 14.73
CA GLU A 236 -3.37 -13.44 14.80
C GLU A 236 -3.16 -14.01 16.21
N LEU A 237 -2.08 -13.61 16.89
CA LEU A 237 -1.78 -14.09 18.25
C LEU A 237 -2.74 -13.57 19.31
N ILE A 238 -3.20 -12.32 19.15
CA ILE A 238 -4.17 -11.69 20.06
C ILE A 238 -5.63 -11.94 19.68
N SER A 239 -5.88 -12.62 18.55
CA SER A 239 -7.24 -12.99 18.15
C SER A 239 -7.84 -14.04 19.10
N VAL A 240 -9.16 -14.21 19.06
CA VAL A 240 -9.89 -15.14 19.95
C VAL A 240 -9.35 -16.57 19.86
N ASP A 241 -8.95 -17.01 18.66
CA ASP A 241 -8.37 -18.34 18.42
C ASP A 241 -6.85 -18.36 18.66
N GLY A 242 -6.27 -17.25 19.12
CA GLY A 242 -4.84 -17.06 19.28
C GLY A 242 -4.33 -17.56 20.63
N ASN A 243 -3.08 -18.07 20.63
CA ASN A 243 -2.40 -18.61 21.80
C ASN A 243 -2.19 -17.61 22.96
N PHE A 244 -2.58 -16.34 22.82
CA PHE A 244 -2.33 -15.28 23.79
C PHE A 244 -3.57 -14.45 24.16
N SER A 245 -4.77 -14.81 23.70
CA SER A 245 -6.01 -14.05 23.94
C SER A 245 -6.24 -13.76 25.44
N ASP A 246 -6.15 -14.79 26.29
CA ASP A 246 -6.45 -14.66 27.72
C ASP A 246 -5.39 -13.84 28.49
N LYS A 247 -4.14 -13.88 28.03
CA LYS A 247 -3.01 -13.19 28.67
C LYS A 247 -2.89 -11.73 28.20
N MET A 248 -3.36 -11.40 27.00
CA MET A 248 -3.39 -10.02 26.51
C MET A 248 -4.27 -9.12 27.39
N ASN A 249 -5.43 -9.64 27.81
CA ASN A 249 -6.35 -8.95 28.73
C ASN A 249 -5.70 -8.63 30.08
N SER A 250 -4.73 -9.44 30.54
CA SER A 250 -3.99 -9.19 31.78
C SER A 250 -2.80 -8.23 31.62
N LEU A 251 -2.33 -7.97 30.40
CA LEU A 251 -1.16 -7.11 30.14
C LEU A 251 -1.48 -5.61 30.10
N GLY A 252 -2.77 -5.24 29.97
CA GLY A 252 -3.19 -3.84 29.98
C GLY A 252 -2.52 -2.96 28.90
N LEU A 253 -2.02 -3.56 27.81
CA LEU A 253 -1.30 -2.87 26.75
C LEU A 253 -2.32 -2.30 25.73
N PRO A 254 -2.39 -0.97 25.54
CA PRO A 254 -3.27 -0.37 24.52
C PRO A 254 -2.67 -0.49 23.11
N LEU A 255 -2.21 -1.69 22.73
CA LEU A 255 -1.64 -1.97 21.39
C LEU A 255 -2.73 -2.03 20.31
N CYS A 256 -3.92 -2.49 20.67
CA CYS A 256 -5.07 -2.62 19.80
C CYS A 256 -6.30 -2.11 20.57
N THR A 257 -7.02 -1.16 20.00
CA THR A 257 -8.24 -0.57 20.59
C THR A 257 -9.52 -1.25 20.10
N LEU A 258 -9.40 -2.21 19.17
CA LEU A 258 -10.54 -2.90 18.58
C LEU A 258 -11.12 -3.95 19.54
N SER A 259 -12.44 -4.09 19.51
CA SER A 259 -13.10 -5.25 20.12
C SER A 259 -12.73 -6.54 19.39
N THR A 260 -12.89 -7.70 20.05
CA THR A 260 -12.63 -9.02 19.44
C THR A 260 -13.39 -9.22 18.12
N ARG A 261 -14.66 -8.79 18.08
CA ARG A 261 -15.49 -8.83 16.87
C ARG A 261 -14.96 -7.90 15.76
N ALA A 262 -14.57 -6.67 16.11
CA ALA A 262 -14.03 -5.72 15.14
C ALA A 262 -12.68 -6.19 14.59
N LEU A 263 -11.82 -6.75 15.44
CA LEU A 263 -10.55 -7.35 15.05
C LEU A 263 -10.75 -8.51 14.07
N GLN A 264 -11.67 -9.44 14.36
CA GLN A 264 -11.93 -10.57 13.45
C GLN A 264 -12.53 -10.11 12.13
N LYS A 265 -13.43 -9.12 12.14
CA LYS A 265 -13.96 -8.51 10.92
C LYS A 265 -12.83 -7.90 10.07
N LEU A 266 -11.95 -7.11 10.68
CA LEU A 266 -10.81 -6.52 9.99
C LEU A 266 -9.90 -7.60 9.38
N ARG A 267 -9.54 -8.64 10.14
CA ARG A 267 -8.71 -9.75 9.63
C ARG A 267 -9.34 -10.42 8.41
N ASN A 268 -10.66 -10.66 8.46
CA ASN A 268 -11.39 -11.24 7.33
C ASN A 268 -11.40 -10.29 6.12
N GLU A 269 -11.61 -8.99 6.34
CA GLU A 269 -11.57 -7.99 5.26
C GLU A 269 -10.18 -7.86 4.65
N VAL A 270 -9.12 -7.85 5.45
CA VAL A 270 -7.72 -7.85 4.97
C VAL A 270 -7.46 -9.09 4.13
N ALA A 271 -7.83 -10.28 4.62
CA ALA A 271 -7.63 -11.54 3.90
C ALA A 271 -8.39 -11.57 2.56
N LEU A 272 -9.66 -11.14 2.56
CA LEU A 272 -10.49 -11.08 1.36
C LEU A 272 -9.93 -10.08 0.35
N ASN A 273 -9.59 -8.88 0.79
CA ASN A 273 -9.04 -7.84 -0.09
C ASN A 273 -7.66 -8.22 -0.65
N GLN A 274 -6.84 -8.90 0.14
CA GLN A 274 -5.55 -9.41 -0.32
C GLN A 274 -5.73 -10.51 -1.37
N TRP A 275 -6.74 -11.37 -1.20
CA TRP A 275 -7.13 -12.36 -2.20
C TRP A 275 -7.67 -11.71 -3.48
N LEU A 276 -8.55 -10.71 -3.37
CA LEU A 276 -9.10 -9.97 -4.52
C LEU A 276 -8.00 -9.29 -5.31
N TYR A 277 -7.11 -8.57 -4.62
CA TYR A 277 -5.98 -7.92 -5.29
C TYR A 277 -5.10 -8.91 -6.03
N GLN A 278 -4.72 -10.04 -5.40
CA GLN A 278 -3.85 -11.03 -6.03
C GLN A 278 -4.45 -11.67 -7.28
N ASN A 279 -5.76 -11.91 -7.29
CA ASN A 279 -6.43 -12.66 -8.35
C ASN A 279 -7.05 -11.76 -9.42
N VAL A 280 -7.23 -10.46 -9.16
CA VAL A 280 -7.92 -9.53 -10.05
C VAL A 280 -7.10 -8.25 -10.25
N GLU A 281 -7.01 -7.38 -9.24
CA GLU A 281 -6.46 -6.03 -9.40
C GLU A 281 -4.95 -6.03 -9.75
N ALA A 282 -4.19 -7.01 -9.27
CA ALA A 282 -2.78 -7.18 -9.61
C ALA A 282 -2.58 -7.47 -11.10
N ILE A 283 -3.54 -8.14 -11.76
CA ILE A 283 -3.47 -8.44 -13.19
C ILE A 283 -3.85 -7.18 -13.98
N VAL A 284 -4.88 -6.47 -13.53
CA VAL A 284 -5.28 -5.17 -14.11
C VAL A 284 -4.11 -4.17 -14.06
N SER A 285 -3.45 -4.03 -12.91
CA SER A 285 -2.27 -3.15 -12.77
C SER A 285 -1.06 -3.60 -13.62
N MET A 286 -0.90 -4.90 -13.89
CA MET A 286 0.11 -5.38 -14.84
C MET A 286 -0.21 -4.94 -16.29
N TYR A 287 -1.48 -4.99 -16.70
CA TYR A 287 -1.91 -4.50 -18.02
C TYR A 287 -1.80 -2.97 -18.15
N GLU A 288 -2.08 -2.25 -17.07
CA GLU A 288 -1.96 -0.80 -17.01
C GLU A 288 -0.51 -0.33 -16.80
N ASP A 289 0.46 -1.24 -16.79
CA ASP A 289 1.87 -0.96 -16.54
C ASP A 289 2.07 -0.06 -15.31
N ARG A 290 1.53 -0.49 -14.16
CA ARG A 290 1.68 0.25 -12.90
C ARG A 290 1.87 -0.64 -11.66
N PHE A 291 2.48 -0.04 -10.64
CA PHE A 291 2.48 -0.54 -9.27
C PHE A 291 1.59 0.34 -8.41
N ASP A 292 0.72 -0.28 -7.61
CA ASP A 292 -0.02 0.44 -6.57
C ASP A 292 0.76 0.38 -5.26
N LEU A 293 1.24 1.53 -4.80
CA LEU A 293 2.11 1.70 -3.63
C LEU A 293 1.35 2.33 -2.46
N CYS A 294 1.64 1.86 -1.25
CA CYS A 294 1.27 2.54 -0.01
C CYS A 294 2.34 3.60 0.33
N THR A 295 1.91 4.81 0.68
CA THR A 295 2.80 5.96 0.93
C THR A 295 2.39 6.69 2.19
N LEU A 296 3.34 7.38 2.83
CA LEU A 296 3.11 8.19 4.01
C LEU A 296 2.83 9.63 3.60
N LYS A 297 1.58 10.07 3.77
CA LYS A 297 1.18 11.47 3.56
C LYS A 297 1.17 12.21 4.89
N SER A 298 1.92 13.29 4.97
CA SER A 298 1.85 14.23 6.09
C SER A 298 0.63 15.12 5.90
N GLN A 299 -0.34 14.99 6.79
CA GLN A 299 -1.45 15.94 6.92
C GLN A 299 -1.04 17.02 7.92
N LEU A 300 -1.15 18.28 7.51
CA LEU A 300 -0.82 19.42 8.35
C LEU A 300 -2.03 19.77 9.21
N ILE A 301 -1.82 19.81 10.53
CA ILE A 301 -2.80 20.28 11.51
C ILE A 301 -2.27 21.59 12.10
N GLU A 302 -3.02 22.68 11.95
CA GLU A 302 -2.71 23.96 12.61
C GLU A 302 -3.04 23.84 14.11
N VAL A 303 -2.02 23.95 14.96
CA VAL A 303 -2.18 23.95 16.42
C VAL A 303 -2.07 25.39 16.94
N PRO A 304 -2.98 25.85 17.82
CA PRO A 304 -2.88 27.17 18.44
C PRO A 304 -1.68 27.26 19.37
N ARG A 305 -0.95 28.36 19.27
CA ARG A 305 0.37 28.58 19.88
C ARG A 305 0.27 28.92 21.37
N ASN A 306 -0.10 27.98 22.24
CA ASN A 306 -0.07 28.21 23.69
C ASN A 306 0.79 27.17 24.45
N SER A 307 1.72 27.73 25.23
CA SER A 307 2.63 27.12 26.22
C SER A 307 3.45 25.90 25.76
N GLN A 308 4.63 26.18 25.18
CA GLN A 308 5.73 25.22 25.14
C GLN A 308 6.25 24.97 26.56
N THR A 309 5.95 23.80 27.11
CA THR A 309 6.74 23.22 28.21
C THR A 309 7.76 22.29 27.57
N GLU A 310 9.05 22.64 27.68
CA GLU A 310 10.15 21.76 27.29
C GLU A 310 10.15 20.53 28.19
N ASN A 311 9.51 19.45 27.71
CA ASN A 311 9.64 18.15 28.32
C ASN A 311 10.79 17.40 27.63
N ASN A 312 11.66 16.75 28.43
CA ASN A 312 12.80 15.98 27.94
C ASN A 312 12.30 14.70 27.26
N SER A 313 12.04 14.81 25.96
CA SER A 313 11.50 13.75 25.13
C SER A 313 12.48 12.59 24.95
N TRP A 314 12.05 11.38 25.26
CA TRP A 314 12.85 10.15 25.28
C TRP A 314 13.54 9.81 23.93
N TRP A 315 13.05 10.34 22.80
CA TRP A 315 13.65 10.18 21.46
C TRP A 315 14.86 11.10 21.17
N LYS A 316 15.07 12.17 21.96
CA LYS A 316 16.32 12.98 21.87
C LYS A 316 17.56 12.15 22.26
N ARG A 317 17.37 11.03 22.96
CA ARG A 317 18.44 10.05 23.25
C ARG A 317 18.77 9.14 22.05
N ILE A 318 17.92 9.12 21.02
CA ILE A 318 18.00 8.20 19.87
C ILE A 318 18.61 8.89 18.64
N THR A 319 18.61 10.22 18.60
CA THR A 319 19.21 11.01 17.52
C THR A 319 20.38 11.81 18.07
N LEU A 320 21.61 11.43 17.71
CA LEU A 320 22.80 12.23 17.99
C LEU A 320 22.88 13.37 16.96
N GLN A 321 21.94 14.32 16.97
CA GLN A 321 22.03 15.49 16.12
C GLN A 321 21.39 16.73 16.74
N ASN A 322 22.15 17.82 16.68
CA ASN A 322 21.90 19.10 17.33
C ASN A 322 20.59 19.75 16.87
N SER A 323 19.91 20.36 17.82
CA SER A 323 18.65 21.08 17.67
C SER A 323 18.77 22.30 16.75
N GLU A 324 18.14 22.25 15.58
CA GLU A 324 17.62 23.46 14.95
C GLU A 324 16.12 23.58 15.26
N THR A 325 15.77 24.70 15.87
CA THR A 325 14.44 25.05 16.36
C THR A 325 13.48 25.22 15.18
N MET A 326 12.74 24.16 14.81
CA MET A 326 11.72 24.24 13.75
C MET A 326 10.29 24.40 14.31
N SER A 327 9.57 25.27 13.62
CA SER A 327 8.21 25.78 13.86
C SER A 327 7.15 24.72 14.22
N SER A 328 6.17 25.13 15.04
CA SER A 328 5.07 24.30 15.57
C SER A 328 4.03 23.94 14.51
N GLN A 329 4.37 23.00 13.63
CA GLN A 329 3.44 22.34 12.71
C GLN A 329 3.33 20.86 13.10
N VAL A 330 2.13 20.40 13.46
CA VAL A 330 1.90 19.00 13.82
C VAL A 330 1.60 18.23 12.55
N HIS A 331 2.51 17.34 12.17
CA HIS A 331 2.38 16.49 10.99
C HIS A 331 1.86 15.12 11.39
N HIS A 332 0.60 14.81 11.05
CA HIS A 332 0.08 13.45 11.21
C HIS A 332 0.33 12.65 9.92
N THR A 333 0.92 11.46 10.04
CA THR A 333 1.14 10.56 8.89
C THR A 333 -0.06 9.66 8.66
N VAL A 334 -0.74 9.84 7.53
CA VAL A 334 -1.79 8.94 7.04
C VAL A 334 -1.19 8.01 5.98
N ILE A 335 -1.49 6.72 6.08
CA ILE A 335 -1.18 5.76 5.02
C ILE A 335 -2.14 6.01 3.86
N SER A 336 -1.59 6.31 2.70
CA SER A 336 -2.35 6.60 1.49
C SER A 336 -1.83 5.77 0.32
N ARG A 337 -2.52 5.82 -0.82
CA ARG A 337 -2.12 5.07 -2.02
C ARG A 337 -1.72 5.98 -3.16
N VAL A 338 -0.72 5.54 -3.91
CA VAL A 338 -0.24 6.18 -5.13
C VAL A 338 0.04 5.09 -6.16
N SER A 339 -0.40 5.31 -7.39
CA SER A 339 -0.06 4.44 -8.51
C SER A 339 1.17 4.97 -9.22
N MET A 340 2.18 4.13 -9.40
CA MET A 340 3.45 4.44 -10.04
C MET A 340 3.53 3.74 -11.41
N PRO A 341 3.67 4.46 -12.53
CA PRO A 341 3.73 3.86 -13.86
C PRO A 341 5.09 3.17 -14.10
N VAL A 342 5.08 1.86 -14.33
CA VAL A 342 6.26 1.02 -14.59
C VAL A 342 5.88 -0.13 -15.51
N LYS A 343 6.71 -0.42 -16.51
CA LYS A 343 6.47 -1.56 -17.42
C LYS A 343 6.54 -2.90 -16.68
N ARG A 344 5.47 -3.69 -16.74
CA ARG A 344 5.35 -4.99 -16.02
C ARG A 344 5.18 -6.20 -16.94
N MET A 345 5.60 -6.07 -18.20
CA MET A 345 5.47 -7.16 -19.19
C MET A 345 6.13 -8.49 -18.80
N LYS A 346 7.25 -8.46 -18.05
CA LYS A 346 7.92 -9.71 -17.63
C LYS A 346 7.05 -10.51 -16.66
N GLU A 347 6.38 -9.81 -15.76
CA GLU A 347 5.46 -10.40 -14.77
C GLU A 347 4.18 -10.90 -15.43
N LEU A 348 3.65 -10.15 -16.39
CA LEU A 348 2.48 -10.55 -17.16
C LEU A 348 2.73 -11.87 -17.93
N ARG A 349 3.91 -12.00 -18.57
CA ARG A 349 4.31 -13.24 -19.27
C ARG A 349 4.58 -14.42 -18.35
N ALA A 350 4.85 -14.17 -17.07
CA ALA A 350 5.11 -15.21 -16.08
C ALA A 350 3.82 -15.72 -15.41
N LEU A 351 2.65 -15.16 -15.73
CA LEU A 351 1.38 -15.60 -15.15
C LEU A 351 1.08 -17.07 -15.50
N ARG A 352 0.51 -17.79 -14.53
CA ARG A 352 0.10 -19.19 -14.65
C ARG A 352 -1.27 -19.41 -14.00
N GLY A 353 -1.95 -20.49 -14.39
CA GLY A 353 -3.22 -20.92 -13.78
C GLY A 353 -4.34 -19.90 -13.93
N TRP A 354 -5.13 -19.71 -12.88
CA TRP A 354 -6.29 -18.79 -12.88
C TRP A 354 -5.94 -17.36 -13.31
N ARG A 355 -4.80 -16.83 -12.86
CA ARG A 355 -4.35 -15.48 -13.20
C ARG A 355 -4.09 -15.31 -14.70
N TYR A 356 -3.59 -16.36 -15.34
CA TYR A 356 -3.42 -16.37 -16.80
C TYR A 356 -4.77 -16.38 -17.53
N TYR A 357 -5.74 -17.17 -17.07
CA TYR A 357 -7.09 -17.16 -17.66
C TYR A 357 -7.79 -15.81 -17.50
N PHE A 358 -7.68 -15.18 -16.33
CA PHE A 358 -8.21 -13.84 -16.13
C PHE A 358 -7.50 -12.80 -17.02
N SER A 359 -6.19 -12.95 -17.23
CA SER A 359 -5.43 -12.14 -18.17
C SER A 359 -5.97 -12.25 -19.60
N LEU A 360 -6.26 -13.47 -20.08
CA LEU A 360 -6.87 -13.69 -21.38
C LEU A 360 -8.29 -13.11 -21.46
N LEU A 361 -9.06 -13.18 -20.37
CA LEU A 361 -10.40 -12.59 -20.31
C LEU A 361 -10.33 -11.08 -20.47
N LEU A 362 -9.38 -10.39 -19.81
CA LEU A 362 -9.18 -8.96 -19.99
C LEU A 362 -8.81 -8.61 -21.43
N GLU A 363 -7.90 -9.37 -22.05
CA GLU A 363 -7.53 -9.17 -23.46
C GLU A 363 -8.73 -9.38 -24.40
N LEU A 364 -9.54 -10.41 -24.15
CA LEU A 364 -10.78 -10.65 -24.89
C LEU A 364 -11.82 -9.55 -24.63
N SER A 365 -11.88 -9.01 -23.42
CA SER A 365 -12.81 -7.93 -23.06
C SER A 365 -12.54 -6.67 -23.88
N ASP A 366 -11.27 -6.32 -24.11
CA ASP A 366 -10.89 -5.18 -24.95
C ASP A 366 -11.35 -5.34 -26.41
N ILE A 367 -11.31 -6.58 -26.92
CA ILE A 367 -11.75 -6.90 -28.29
C ILE A 367 -13.28 -6.96 -28.37
N SER A 368 -13.95 -7.46 -27.33
CA SER A 368 -15.38 -7.72 -27.33
C SER A 368 -16.25 -6.55 -26.86
N MET A 369 -15.68 -5.55 -26.16
CA MET A 369 -16.42 -4.40 -25.66
C MET A 369 -17.21 -3.64 -26.75
N PRO A 370 -16.67 -3.41 -27.97
CA PRO A 370 -17.43 -2.82 -29.07
C PRO A 370 -18.61 -3.69 -29.51
N LEU A 371 -18.45 -5.03 -29.51
CA LEU A 371 -19.50 -5.98 -29.89
C LEU A 371 -20.61 -6.03 -28.83
N ILE A 372 -20.24 -6.06 -27.54
CA ILE A 372 -21.19 -6.04 -26.43
C ILE A 372 -22.01 -4.75 -26.47
N ARG A 373 -21.38 -3.58 -26.66
CA ARG A 373 -22.10 -2.31 -26.81
C ARG A 373 -23.07 -2.33 -27.97
N ALA A 374 -22.64 -2.81 -29.14
CA ALA A 374 -23.52 -2.90 -30.31
C ALA A 374 -24.74 -3.82 -30.07
N VAL A 375 -24.58 -4.91 -29.34
CA VAL A 375 -25.70 -5.80 -28.96
C VAL A 375 -26.62 -5.13 -27.95
N ILE A 376 -26.07 -4.47 -26.91
CA ILE A 376 -26.85 -3.74 -25.91
C ILE A 376 -27.65 -2.62 -26.57
N ASP A 377 -27.03 -1.85 -27.46
CA ASP A 377 -27.69 -0.76 -28.19
C ASP A 377 -28.85 -1.31 -29.05
N LYS A 378 -28.64 -2.42 -29.78
CA LYS A 378 -29.71 -3.07 -30.54
C LYS A 378 -30.85 -3.59 -29.67
N VAL A 379 -30.54 -4.17 -28.51
CA VAL A 379 -31.56 -4.65 -27.56
C VAL A 379 -32.32 -3.47 -26.97
N SER A 380 -31.63 -2.38 -26.64
CA SER A 380 -32.23 -1.14 -26.14
C SER A 380 -33.17 -0.52 -27.18
N ASP A 381 -32.76 -0.47 -28.43
CA ASP A 381 -33.59 -0.01 -29.55
C ASP A 381 -34.83 -0.88 -29.74
N ALA A 382 -34.67 -2.22 -29.68
CA ALA A 382 -35.77 -3.15 -29.81
C ALA A 382 -36.78 -3.05 -28.65
N ILE A 383 -36.28 -2.91 -27.41
CA ILE A 383 -37.12 -2.69 -26.22
C ILE A 383 -37.85 -1.36 -26.32
N SER A 384 -37.16 -0.29 -26.75
CA SER A 384 -37.74 1.03 -26.94
C SER A 384 -38.84 1.01 -28.01
N PHE A 385 -38.59 0.35 -29.14
CA PHE A 385 -39.58 0.14 -30.19
C PHE A 385 -40.80 -0.64 -29.68
N PHE A 386 -40.57 -1.71 -28.92
CA PHE A 386 -41.65 -2.52 -28.36
C PHE A 386 -42.48 -1.73 -27.35
N LEU A 387 -41.84 -0.99 -26.45
CA LEU A 387 -42.52 -0.12 -25.49
C LEU A 387 -43.36 0.95 -26.20
N VAL A 388 -42.77 1.71 -27.14
CA VAL A 388 -43.48 2.74 -27.90
C VAL A 388 -44.65 2.14 -28.70
N SER A 389 -44.43 1.01 -29.36
CA SER A 389 -45.46 0.37 -30.19
C SER A 389 -46.58 -0.25 -29.36
N LEU A 390 -46.26 -0.87 -28.23
CA LEU A 390 -47.23 -1.54 -27.37
C LEU A 390 -48.07 -0.52 -26.61
N ILE A 391 -47.44 0.52 -26.06
CA ILE A 391 -48.15 1.63 -25.39
C ILE A 391 -48.95 2.46 -26.41
N GLY A 392 -48.41 2.73 -27.59
CA GLY A 392 -49.12 3.43 -28.66
C GLY A 392 -50.36 2.67 -29.15
N ARG A 393 -50.26 1.35 -29.32
CA ARG A 393 -51.39 0.51 -29.71
C ARG A 393 -52.42 0.31 -28.60
N SER A 394 -51.98 0.17 -27.34
CA SER A 394 -52.93 0.02 -26.22
C SER A 394 -53.71 1.32 -25.97
N LEU A 395 -53.05 2.49 -26.00
CA LEU A 395 -53.72 3.80 -25.94
C LEU A 395 -54.64 4.02 -27.15
N GLY A 396 -54.21 3.64 -28.36
CA GLY A 396 -55.03 3.72 -29.57
C GLY A 396 -56.31 2.89 -29.44
N LEU A 397 -56.22 1.66 -28.92
CA LEU A 397 -57.37 0.79 -28.69
C LEU A 397 -58.33 1.36 -27.63
N ILE A 398 -57.79 1.87 -26.51
CA ILE A 398 -58.59 2.53 -25.47
C ILE A 398 -59.31 3.76 -26.04
N TYR A 399 -58.59 4.60 -26.80
CA TYR A 399 -59.16 5.78 -27.45
C TYR A 399 -60.27 5.42 -28.45
N THR A 400 -60.05 4.38 -29.28
CA THR A 400 -61.09 3.90 -30.20
C THR A 400 -62.30 3.31 -29.46
N GLY A 401 -62.09 2.60 -28.35
CA GLY A 401 -63.18 2.07 -27.52
C GLY A 401 -64.02 3.17 -26.89
N ILE A 402 -63.39 4.20 -26.34
CA ILE A 402 -64.08 5.39 -25.80
C ILE A 402 -64.86 6.11 -26.91
N ARG A 403 -64.25 6.31 -28.08
CA ARG A 403 -64.90 6.97 -29.23
C ARG A 403 -66.09 6.18 -29.78
N GLN A 404 -66.00 4.86 -29.85
CA GLN A 404 -67.10 4.00 -30.27
C GLN A 404 -68.23 3.99 -29.24
N SER A 405 -67.90 3.95 -27.95
CA SER A 405 -68.88 4.03 -26.86
C SER A 405 -69.66 5.35 -26.87
N LEU A 406 -68.99 6.47 -27.18
CA LEU A 406 -69.64 7.79 -27.28
C LEU A 406 -70.47 7.97 -28.56
N ARG A 407 -70.19 7.20 -29.63
CA ARG A 407 -70.95 7.27 -30.90
C ARG A 407 -72.27 6.47 -30.91
N TRP A 408 -72.59 5.75 -29.83
CA TRP A 408 -73.84 4.97 -29.69
C TRP A 408 -74.94 5.68 -28.88
N LYS A 409 -74.91 7.01 -28.83
CA LYS A 409 -76.07 7.83 -28.47
C LYS A 409 -76.43 8.75 -29.64
N SER A 410 -77.22 8.23 -30.56
CA SER A 410 -78.18 9.00 -31.35
C SER A 410 -79.34 8.11 -31.75
#